data_AF-A0AAP2W622-F1
#
_entry.id   AF-A0AAP2W622-F1
#
_cell.length_a   1.000
_cell.length_b   1.000
_cell.length_c   1.000
_cell.angle_alpha   90.00
_cell.angle_beta   90.00
_cell.angle_gamma   90.00
#
_symmetry.space_group_name_H-M   'P 1'
#
loop_
_entity.id
_entity.type
_entity.pdbx_description
1 polymer ?
#
loop_
_entity_poly.entity_id
_entity_poly.type
_entity_poly.pdbx_seq_one_letter_code
_entity_poly.pdbx_strand_id
1 'polypeptide(L)'
;MKAYYEKQEQQKPDRNEEFLQRLSSVDRGDLAVLKRNAGNTIAESRGAMKAFYNILPYGIADSPNEEVFFIVATLYGHNKYHFDGDFGLTMKRLKERAGSESIDSRMAALLDSEFDIVDGFKPGGGELAYRIRQCVKLAGSHEIGVDWLRLLQDLKFWNNPEKKVQKRWARSYFGYGKPAENNDQSINKEVKV
;
A
#
# COMPACT_ATOMS: atom_id res chain seq x y z
N MET A 1 -4.45 28.71 28.56
CA MET A 1 -5.45 28.54 27.47
C MET A 1 -4.79 28.14 26.16
N LYS A 2 -3.92 28.94 25.51
CA LYS A 2 -3.21 28.52 24.27
C LYS A 2 -2.38 27.23 24.41
N ALA A 3 -1.61 27.07 25.49
CA ALA A 3 -0.83 25.86 25.76
C ALA A 3 -1.69 24.60 26.09
N TYR A 4 -2.99 24.76 26.38
CA TYR A 4 -3.92 23.64 26.58
C TYR A 4 -4.50 23.16 25.23
N TYR A 5 -4.65 24.06 24.27
CA TYR A 5 -5.04 23.71 22.89
C TYR A 5 -3.84 23.17 22.07
N GLU A 6 -2.63 23.69 22.27
CA GLU A 6 -1.42 23.18 21.60
C GLU A 6 -1.07 21.75 22.05
N LYS A 7 -1.45 21.34 23.27
CA LYS A 7 -1.33 19.95 23.73
C LYS A 7 -2.41 19.01 23.18
N GLN A 8 -3.50 19.51 22.61
CA GLN A 8 -4.58 18.72 22.01
C GLN A 8 -4.36 18.45 20.51
N GLU A 9 -3.42 19.15 19.87
CA GLU A 9 -2.98 18.84 18.49
C GLU A 9 -1.91 17.75 18.42
N GLN A 10 -1.28 17.40 19.55
CA GLN A 10 -0.33 16.31 19.64
C GLN A 10 -1.07 15.03 20.05
N GLN A 11 -1.08 14.04 19.15
CA GLN A 11 -1.75 12.72 19.21
C GLN A 11 -3.18 12.65 18.66
N LYS A 12 -3.45 13.28 17.51
CA LYS A 12 -4.42 12.64 16.60
C LYS A 12 -3.72 11.44 15.95
N PRO A 13 -4.26 10.21 16.04
CA PRO A 13 -3.68 9.06 15.34
C PRO A 13 -3.60 9.39 13.84
N ASP A 14 -2.54 8.94 13.17
CA ASP A 14 -2.49 9.02 11.70
C ASP A 14 -3.74 8.31 11.18
N ARG A 15 -4.55 9.02 10.37
CA ARG A 15 -5.79 8.46 9.79
C ARG A 15 -5.51 7.17 9.02
N ASN A 16 -4.30 7.00 8.47
CA ASN A 16 -3.89 5.75 7.82
C ASN A 16 -3.82 4.60 8.82
N GLU A 17 -3.21 4.82 9.98
CA GLU A 17 -3.07 3.82 11.04
C GLU A 17 -4.43 3.51 11.67
N GLU A 18 -5.24 4.53 11.95
CA GLU A 18 -6.62 4.37 12.45
C GLU A 18 -7.45 3.50 11.49
N PHE A 19 -7.36 3.77 10.18
CA PHE A 19 -8.03 2.98 9.16
C PHE A 19 -7.58 1.52 9.17
N LEU A 20 -6.27 1.25 9.21
CA LEU A 20 -5.75 -0.12 9.20
C LEU A 20 -6.07 -0.87 10.49
N GLN A 21 -6.07 -0.19 11.64
CA GLN A 21 -6.52 -0.75 12.91
C GLN A 21 -7.98 -1.21 12.82
N ARG A 22 -8.87 -0.35 12.30
CA ARG A 22 -10.29 -0.70 12.08
C ARG A 22 -10.43 -1.84 11.08
N LEU A 23 -9.72 -1.78 9.95
CA LEU A 23 -9.75 -2.80 8.89
C LEU A 23 -9.31 -4.19 9.40
N SER A 24 -8.30 -4.24 10.28
CA SER A 24 -7.84 -5.51 10.89
C SER A 24 -8.88 -6.16 11.81
N SER A 25 -9.83 -5.37 12.32
CA SER A 25 -10.88 -5.80 13.25
C SER A 25 -12.23 -6.10 12.57
N VAL A 26 -12.31 -5.97 11.24
CA VAL A 26 -13.54 -6.23 10.47
C VAL A 26 -13.95 -7.69 10.56
N ASP A 27 -15.25 -7.94 10.70
CA ASP A 27 -15.77 -9.31 10.74
C ASP A 27 -15.62 -10.01 9.38
N ARG A 28 -15.73 -11.34 9.40
CA ARG A 28 -15.49 -12.17 8.20
C ARG A 28 -16.49 -11.90 7.08
N GLY A 29 -17.72 -11.51 7.41
CA GLY A 29 -18.78 -11.22 6.45
C GLY A 29 -18.51 -9.93 5.70
N ASP A 30 -18.30 -8.83 6.43
CA ASP A 30 -17.97 -7.53 5.86
C ASP A 30 -16.65 -7.59 5.07
N LEU A 31 -15.64 -8.29 5.58
CA LEU A 31 -14.39 -8.48 4.85
C LEU A 31 -14.57 -9.30 3.56
N ALA A 32 -15.45 -10.31 3.55
CA ALA A 32 -15.76 -11.06 2.34
C ALA A 32 -16.48 -10.19 1.30
N VAL A 33 -17.36 -9.27 1.73
CA VAL A 33 -18.01 -8.31 0.85
C VAL A 33 -17.00 -7.33 0.26
N LEU A 34 -16.11 -6.75 1.07
CA LEU A 34 -15.03 -5.88 0.59
C LEU A 34 -14.15 -6.59 -0.44
N LYS A 35 -13.67 -7.81 -0.11
CA LYS A 35 -12.84 -8.63 -1.01
C LYS A 35 -13.48 -8.87 -2.38
N ARG A 36 -14.79 -9.09 -2.43
CA ARG A 36 -15.51 -9.34 -3.71
C ARG A 36 -15.52 -8.12 -4.63
N ASN A 37 -15.31 -6.93 -4.07
CA ASN A 37 -15.30 -5.66 -4.81
C ASN A 37 -13.88 -5.19 -5.19
N ALA A 38 -12.85 -6.03 -4.99
CA ALA A 38 -11.49 -5.68 -5.38
C ALA A 38 -11.40 -5.39 -6.88
N GLY A 39 -10.87 -4.21 -7.20
CA GLY A 39 -10.73 -3.71 -8.58
C GLY A 39 -11.87 -2.82 -9.06
N ASN A 40 -12.97 -2.70 -8.29
CA ASN A 40 -14.05 -1.77 -8.57
C ASN A 40 -13.82 -0.44 -7.84
N THR A 41 -14.42 0.63 -8.36
CA THR A 41 -14.60 1.89 -7.64
C THR A 41 -15.69 1.77 -6.57
N ILE A 42 -15.82 2.79 -5.70
CA ILE A 42 -16.91 2.85 -4.71
C ILE A 42 -18.27 2.84 -5.41
N ALA A 43 -18.40 3.61 -6.50
CA ALA A 43 -19.65 3.73 -7.28
C ALA A 43 -20.07 2.43 -7.95
N GLU A 44 -19.11 1.61 -8.39
CA GLU A 44 -19.38 0.30 -9.01
C GLU A 44 -19.60 -0.82 -7.98
N SER A 45 -19.29 -0.55 -6.71
CA SER A 45 -19.31 -1.55 -5.67
C SER A 45 -20.72 -2.06 -5.35
N ARG A 46 -20.82 -3.36 -5.03
CA ARG A 46 -22.07 -4.01 -4.67
C ARG A 46 -22.05 -4.41 -3.21
N GLY A 47 -22.83 -3.71 -2.39
CA GLY A 47 -23.02 -3.99 -0.97
C GLY A 47 -21.83 -3.62 -0.07
N ALA A 48 -20.74 -3.09 -0.61
CA ALA A 48 -19.51 -2.79 0.15
C ALA A 48 -19.54 -1.47 0.91
N MET A 49 -20.40 -0.52 0.51
CA MET A 49 -20.44 0.83 1.10
C MET A 49 -20.60 0.80 2.62
N LYS A 50 -21.54 -0.01 3.15
CA LYS A 50 -21.74 -0.13 4.61
C LYS A 50 -20.47 -0.59 5.33
N ALA A 51 -19.88 -1.69 4.87
CA ALA A 51 -18.66 -2.25 5.46
C ALA A 51 -17.49 -1.24 5.40
N PHE A 52 -17.35 -0.56 4.25
CA PHE A 52 -16.30 0.44 4.03
C PHE A 52 -16.46 1.69 4.89
N TYR A 53 -17.64 2.33 4.88
CA TYR A 53 -17.85 3.58 5.62
C TYR A 53 -17.85 3.38 7.14
N ASN A 54 -18.14 2.17 7.63
CA ASN A 54 -18.00 1.85 9.05
C ASN A 54 -16.53 1.86 9.52
N ILE A 55 -15.58 1.58 8.64
CA ILE A 55 -14.15 1.54 8.97
C ILE A 55 -13.40 2.82 8.57
N LEU A 56 -14.00 3.64 7.71
CA LEU A 56 -13.37 4.85 7.21
C LEU A 56 -13.20 5.89 8.33
N PRO A 57 -11.99 6.41 8.58
CA PRO A 57 -11.78 7.49 9.54
C PRO A 57 -12.51 8.77 9.14
N TYR A 58 -12.85 9.57 10.16
CA TYR A 58 -13.49 10.86 9.93
C TYR A 58 -12.60 11.80 9.11
N GLY A 59 -13.21 12.52 8.16
CA GLY A 59 -12.53 13.48 7.28
C GLY A 59 -11.74 12.85 6.13
N ILE A 60 -11.91 11.55 5.88
CA ILE A 60 -11.47 10.89 4.63
C ILE A 60 -12.60 10.81 3.60
N ALA A 61 -13.85 10.71 4.05
CA ALA A 61 -15.01 10.79 3.15
C ALA A 61 -14.94 12.06 2.30
N ASP A 62 -15.23 11.94 1.00
CA ASP A 62 -15.11 13.00 -0.02
C ASP A 62 -13.70 13.57 -0.24
N SER A 63 -12.67 13.06 0.44
CA SER A 63 -11.29 13.46 0.18
C SER A 63 -10.81 12.90 -1.16
N PRO A 64 -9.79 13.51 -1.80
CA PRO A 64 -9.19 12.95 -3.02
C PRO A 64 -8.67 11.51 -2.87
N ASN A 65 -8.44 11.03 -1.64
CA ASN A 65 -7.88 9.71 -1.40
C ASN A 65 -8.94 8.65 -1.07
N GLU A 66 -10.23 8.99 -1.01
CA GLU A 66 -11.30 8.09 -0.58
C GLU A 66 -11.32 6.77 -1.36
N GLU A 67 -11.22 6.83 -2.68
CA GLU A 67 -11.12 5.66 -3.57
C GLU A 67 -9.87 4.81 -3.28
N VAL A 68 -8.74 5.44 -2.94
CA VAL A 68 -7.51 4.73 -2.57
C VAL A 68 -7.71 3.93 -1.27
N PHE A 69 -8.39 4.50 -0.27
CA PHE A 69 -8.76 3.77 0.94
C PHE A 69 -9.68 2.58 0.63
N PHE A 70 -10.65 2.78 -0.27
CA PHE A 70 -11.54 1.71 -0.71
C PHE A 70 -10.77 0.56 -1.37
N ILE A 71 -9.85 0.87 -2.29
CA ILE A 71 -8.99 -0.12 -2.93
C ILE A 71 -8.20 -0.92 -1.88
N VAL A 72 -7.55 -0.26 -0.91
CA VAL A 72 -6.82 -0.97 0.15
C VAL A 72 -7.75 -1.86 0.98
N ALA A 73 -8.95 -1.40 1.34
CA ALA A 73 -9.93 -2.21 2.06
C ALA A 73 -10.32 -3.49 1.30
N THR A 74 -10.53 -3.39 -0.01
CA THR A 74 -10.89 -4.54 -0.85
C THR A 74 -9.72 -5.49 -1.10
N LEU A 75 -8.48 -4.98 -1.17
CA LEU A 75 -7.26 -5.78 -1.34
C LEU A 75 -6.89 -6.57 -0.08
N TYR A 76 -7.10 -6.00 1.11
CA TYR A 76 -6.73 -6.62 2.38
C TYR A 76 -7.27 -8.04 2.57
N GLY A 77 -8.49 -8.31 2.09
CA GLY A 77 -9.09 -9.65 2.15
C GLY A 77 -8.40 -10.71 1.28
N HIS A 78 -7.54 -10.32 0.34
CA HIS A 78 -6.76 -11.23 -0.51
C HIS A 78 -5.43 -11.65 0.12
N ASN A 79 -4.90 -10.89 1.07
CA ASN A 79 -3.62 -11.17 1.69
C ASN A 79 -3.59 -10.63 3.12
N LYS A 80 -3.56 -11.54 4.10
CA LYS A 80 -3.52 -11.18 5.52
C LYS A 80 -2.11 -11.29 6.12
N TYR A 81 -1.14 -11.71 5.31
CA TYR A 81 0.23 -11.86 5.77
C TYR A 81 0.87 -10.48 5.89
N HIS A 82 1.74 -10.34 6.89
CA HIS A 82 2.52 -9.12 7.09
C HIS A 82 3.91 -9.27 6.48
N PHE A 83 4.44 -8.17 5.96
CA PHE A 83 5.76 -8.11 5.36
C PHE A 83 6.28 -6.69 5.40
N ASP A 84 7.47 -6.46 5.95
CA ASP A 84 8.06 -5.13 5.99
C ASP A 84 8.69 -4.73 4.66
N GLY A 85 8.33 -3.55 4.17
CA GLY A 85 8.89 -2.96 2.96
C GLY A 85 7.83 -2.54 1.95
N ASP A 86 8.27 -1.90 0.87
CA ASP A 86 7.34 -1.52 -0.20
C ASP A 86 6.87 -2.71 -1.04
N PHE A 87 5.86 -2.47 -1.88
CA PHE A 87 5.28 -3.54 -2.70
C PHE A 87 6.27 -4.06 -3.76
N GLY A 88 7.27 -3.28 -4.15
CA GLY A 88 8.37 -3.75 -5.00
C GLY A 88 9.17 -4.86 -4.31
N LEU A 89 9.46 -4.74 -3.01
CA LEU A 89 10.13 -5.78 -2.25
C LEU A 89 9.24 -7.03 -2.04
N THR A 90 7.93 -6.82 -1.85
CA THR A 90 6.94 -7.91 -1.83
C THR A 90 7.00 -8.72 -3.13
N MET A 91 6.97 -8.02 -4.27
CA MET A 91 7.03 -8.65 -5.60
C MET A 91 8.38 -9.33 -5.85
N LYS A 92 9.48 -8.79 -5.33
CA LYS A 92 10.81 -9.41 -5.43
C LYS A 92 10.85 -10.75 -4.70
N ARG A 93 10.38 -10.80 -3.44
CA ARG A 93 10.27 -12.07 -2.71
C ARG A 93 9.31 -13.04 -3.40
N LEU A 94 8.27 -12.53 -4.06
CA LEU A 94 7.36 -13.36 -4.86
C LEU A 94 8.07 -13.99 -6.06
N LYS A 95 8.90 -13.23 -6.79
CA LYS A 95 9.74 -13.79 -7.86
C LYS A 95 10.64 -14.90 -7.32
N GLU A 96 11.33 -14.64 -6.22
CA GLU A 96 12.26 -15.59 -5.59
C GLU A 96 11.55 -16.87 -5.14
N ARG A 97 10.36 -16.76 -4.52
CA ARG A 97 9.58 -17.92 -4.05
C ARG A 97 8.90 -18.70 -5.17
N ALA A 98 8.40 -18.01 -6.19
CA ALA A 98 7.69 -18.64 -7.31
C ALA A 98 8.65 -19.18 -8.40
N GLY A 99 9.89 -18.69 -8.45
CA GLY A 99 10.87 -19.08 -9.47
C GLY A 99 10.44 -18.75 -10.91
N SER A 100 9.67 -17.67 -11.12
CA SER A 100 9.04 -17.37 -12.41
C SER A 100 9.45 -16.00 -12.95
N GLU A 101 10.07 -15.99 -14.13
CA GLU A 101 10.36 -14.76 -14.88
C GLU A 101 9.09 -14.01 -15.31
N SER A 102 7.94 -14.67 -15.34
CA SER A 102 6.66 -14.01 -15.64
C SER A 102 6.24 -12.97 -14.58
N ILE A 103 6.89 -12.95 -13.41
CA ILE A 103 6.69 -11.91 -12.40
C ILE A 103 7.32 -10.58 -12.84
N ASP A 104 8.41 -10.60 -13.62
CA ASP A 104 9.05 -9.37 -14.13
C ASP A 104 8.11 -8.59 -15.04
N SER A 105 7.46 -9.28 -15.99
CA SER A 105 6.49 -8.65 -16.88
C SER A 105 5.27 -8.10 -16.11
N ARG A 106 4.85 -8.78 -15.03
CA ARG A 106 3.76 -8.27 -14.17
C ARG A 106 4.20 -7.03 -13.40
N MET A 107 5.42 -7.02 -12.88
CA MET A 107 5.97 -5.88 -12.17
C MET A 107 6.13 -4.67 -13.09
N ALA A 108 6.71 -4.87 -14.28
CA ALA A 108 6.86 -3.80 -15.29
C ALA A 108 5.49 -3.20 -15.66
N ALA A 109 4.52 -4.05 -16.00
CA ALA A 109 3.19 -3.58 -16.36
C ALA A 109 2.43 -2.93 -15.20
N LEU A 110 2.69 -3.32 -13.94
CA LEU A 110 2.16 -2.62 -12.77
C LEU A 110 2.75 -1.22 -12.65
N LEU A 111 4.08 -1.08 -12.83
CA LEU A 111 4.77 0.22 -12.74
C LEU A 111 4.33 1.22 -13.82
N ASP A 112 3.93 0.72 -15.00
CA ASP A 112 3.46 1.56 -16.11
C ASP A 112 1.97 1.90 -16.03
N SER A 113 1.21 1.26 -15.14
CA SER A 113 -0.23 1.50 -14.97
C SER A 113 -0.56 2.77 -14.19
N GLU A 114 -1.75 3.30 -14.40
CA GLU A 114 -2.23 4.53 -13.75
C GLU A 114 -3.65 4.32 -13.16
N PHE A 115 -4.02 5.17 -12.20
CA PHE A 115 -5.42 5.30 -11.79
C PHE A 115 -6.21 6.09 -12.82
N ASP A 116 -7.48 5.73 -12.99
CA ASP A 116 -8.45 6.62 -13.63
C ASP A 116 -8.87 7.73 -12.67
N ILE A 117 -9.55 8.74 -13.21
CA ILE A 117 -10.17 9.80 -12.41
C ILE A 117 -11.65 9.50 -12.23
N VAL A 118 -12.04 9.27 -10.98
CA VAL A 118 -13.41 9.03 -10.52
C VAL A 118 -13.95 10.33 -9.91
N ASP A 119 -15.25 10.59 -10.08
CA ASP A 119 -15.93 11.79 -9.56
C ASP A 119 -15.25 13.12 -9.96
N GLY A 120 -14.50 13.12 -11.06
CA GLY A 120 -13.81 14.31 -11.60
C GLY A 120 -12.49 14.68 -10.93
N PHE A 121 -12.12 14.10 -9.78
CA PHE A 121 -10.88 14.46 -9.09
C PHE A 121 -10.24 13.36 -8.22
N LYS A 122 -10.90 12.21 -8.00
CA LYS A 122 -10.39 11.15 -7.12
C LYS A 122 -9.64 10.10 -7.95
N PRO A 123 -8.34 9.85 -7.73
CA PRO A 123 -7.69 8.66 -8.29
C PRO A 123 -8.35 7.38 -7.77
N GLY A 124 -8.87 6.56 -8.69
CA GLY A 124 -9.54 5.31 -8.37
C GLY A 124 -9.68 4.40 -9.58
N GLY A 125 -9.98 3.12 -9.37
CA GLY A 125 -10.19 2.17 -10.45
C GLY A 125 -9.01 2.05 -11.43
N GLY A 126 -9.33 1.97 -12.72
CA GLY A 126 -8.34 1.92 -13.81
C GLY A 126 -7.48 0.67 -13.85
N GLU A 127 -6.46 0.74 -14.71
CA GLU A 127 -5.53 -0.37 -14.95
C GLU A 127 -4.77 -0.74 -13.67
N LEU A 128 -4.38 0.26 -12.87
CA LEU A 128 -3.66 0.04 -11.63
C LEU A 128 -4.48 -0.81 -10.64
N ALA A 129 -5.76 -0.48 -10.39
CA ALA A 129 -6.60 -1.24 -9.46
C ALA A 129 -6.74 -2.71 -9.88
N TYR A 130 -6.86 -2.96 -11.18
CA TYR A 130 -6.88 -4.32 -11.72
C TYR A 130 -5.55 -5.05 -11.50
N ARG A 131 -4.43 -4.44 -11.89
CA ARG A 131 -3.10 -5.08 -11.84
C ARG A 131 -2.62 -5.31 -10.41
N ILE A 132 -2.81 -4.34 -9.52
CA ILE A 132 -2.38 -4.47 -8.13
C ILE A 132 -3.16 -5.57 -7.42
N ARG A 133 -4.45 -5.74 -7.72
CA ARG A 133 -5.26 -6.86 -7.22
C ARG A 133 -4.68 -8.20 -7.63
N GLN A 134 -4.30 -8.37 -8.90
CA GLN A 134 -3.70 -9.62 -9.35
C GLN A 134 -2.39 -9.90 -8.61
N CYS A 135 -1.56 -8.89 -8.42
CA CYS A 135 -0.28 -9.01 -7.72
C CYS A 135 -0.46 -9.34 -6.23
N VAL A 136 -1.35 -8.63 -5.52
CA VAL A 136 -1.66 -8.90 -4.10
C VAL A 136 -2.22 -10.30 -3.90
N LYS A 137 -3.12 -10.75 -4.79
CA LYS A 137 -3.69 -12.11 -4.72
C LYS A 137 -2.62 -13.17 -4.95
N LEU A 138 -1.70 -12.94 -5.88
CA LEU A 138 -0.61 -13.86 -6.18
C LEU A 138 0.42 -13.92 -5.03
N ALA A 139 0.74 -12.78 -4.42
CA ALA A 139 1.56 -12.72 -3.21
C ALA A 139 0.90 -13.51 -2.06
N GLY A 140 -0.40 -13.30 -1.84
CA GLY A 140 -1.17 -14.02 -0.83
C GLY A 140 -1.22 -15.53 -1.04
N SER A 141 -1.30 -16.02 -2.29
CA SER A 141 -1.26 -17.45 -2.58
C SER A 141 0.11 -18.10 -2.34
N HIS A 142 1.17 -17.29 -2.26
CA HIS A 142 2.53 -17.71 -1.90
C HIS A 142 2.89 -17.30 -0.47
N GLU A 143 1.91 -16.88 0.35
CA GLU A 143 2.11 -16.51 1.76
C GLU A 143 3.14 -15.38 1.95
N ILE A 144 3.26 -14.49 0.98
CA ILE A 144 4.11 -13.31 1.07
C ILE A 144 3.21 -12.15 1.41
N GLY A 145 3.48 -11.51 2.55
CA GLY A 145 2.68 -10.41 3.05
C GLY A 145 2.87 -9.09 2.31
N VAL A 146 2.15 -8.09 2.79
CA VAL A 146 2.18 -6.71 2.29
C VAL A 146 2.23 -5.77 3.49
N ASP A 147 3.09 -4.76 3.43
CA ASP A 147 3.00 -3.60 4.32
C ASP A 147 1.83 -2.73 3.86
N TRP A 148 0.68 -2.88 4.50
CA TRP A 148 -0.54 -2.18 4.13
C TRP A 148 -0.48 -0.67 4.38
N LEU A 149 0.28 -0.24 5.39
CA LEU A 149 0.48 1.19 5.69
C LEU A 149 1.31 1.82 4.59
N ARG A 150 2.42 1.18 4.23
CA ARG A 150 3.26 1.62 3.13
C ARG A 150 2.50 1.61 1.81
N LEU A 151 1.75 0.54 1.52
CA LEU A 151 0.97 0.45 0.29
C LEU A 151 -0.07 1.56 0.19
N LEU A 152 -0.82 1.83 1.26
CA LEU A 152 -1.79 2.92 1.31
C LEU A 152 -1.13 4.28 1.03
N GLN A 153 -0.01 4.57 1.69
CA GLN A 153 0.74 5.81 1.46
C GLN A 153 1.22 5.91 0.01
N ASP A 154 1.69 4.82 -0.56
CA ASP A 154 2.24 4.76 -1.91
C ASP A 154 1.17 5.01 -2.98
N LEU A 155 -0.01 4.40 -2.82
CA LEU A 155 -1.11 4.57 -3.77
C LEU A 155 -1.66 6.00 -3.80
N LYS A 156 -1.66 6.71 -2.67
CA LYS A 156 -2.07 8.14 -2.62
C LYS A 156 -1.22 9.04 -3.51
N PHE A 157 0.03 8.66 -3.77
CA PHE A 157 0.97 9.42 -4.59
C PHE A 157 1.28 8.72 -5.93
N TRP A 158 0.49 7.74 -6.34
CA TRP A 158 0.79 6.95 -7.53
C TRP A 158 0.79 7.78 -8.82
N ASN A 159 -0.29 8.54 -9.07
CA ASN A 159 -0.41 9.39 -10.26
C ASN A 159 0.43 10.68 -10.18
N ASN A 160 1.40 10.78 -9.27
CA ASN A 160 2.29 11.94 -9.22
C ASN A 160 3.17 11.99 -10.50
N PRO A 161 3.25 13.15 -11.20
CA PRO A 161 4.00 13.27 -12.46
C PRO A 161 5.47 12.86 -12.37
N GLU A 162 6.10 12.98 -11.19
CA GLU A 162 7.51 12.62 -11.00
C GLU A 162 7.75 11.11 -10.94
N LYS A 163 6.68 10.31 -10.89
CA LYS A 163 6.67 8.84 -10.77
C LYS A 163 7.58 8.34 -9.63
N LYS A 164 7.57 9.05 -8.50
CA LYS A 164 8.45 8.79 -7.34
C LYS A 164 8.20 7.41 -6.73
N VAL A 165 6.94 7.01 -6.61
CA VAL A 165 6.54 5.71 -6.03
C VAL A 165 6.99 4.57 -6.94
N GLN A 166 6.70 4.66 -8.24
CA GLN A 166 7.10 3.69 -9.26
C GLN A 166 8.62 3.52 -9.29
N LYS A 167 9.39 4.61 -9.31
CA LYS A 167 10.86 4.57 -9.26
C LYS A 167 11.36 3.88 -7.99
N ARG A 168 10.72 4.11 -6.84
CA ARG A 168 11.09 3.46 -5.58
C ARG A 168 10.79 1.96 -5.62
N TRP A 169 9.59 1.56 -6.03
CA TRP A 169 9.24 0.14 -6.18
C TRP A 169 10.13 -0.57 -7.20
N ALA A 170 10.45 0.08 -8.31
CA ALA A 170 11.37 -0.44 -9.31
C ALA A 170 12.78 -0.66 -8.74
N ARG A 171 13.29 0.26 -7.90
CA ARG A 171 14.57 0.08 -7.20
C ARG A 171 14.51 -1.07 -6.20
N SER A 172 13.43 -1.21 -5.44
CA SER A 172 13.27 -2.31 -4.49
C SER A 172 13.18 -3.68 -5.19
N TYR A 173 12.55 -3.71 -6.37
CA TYR A 173 12.37 -4.93 -7.17
C TYR A 173 13.59 -5.29 -8.03
N PHE A 174 13.98 -4.40 -8.94
CA PHE A 174 15.07 -4.61 -9.91
C PHE A 174 16.44 -4.22 -9.39
N GLY A 175 16.51 -3.45 -8.29
CA GLY A 175 17.77 -3.02 -7.72
C GLY A 175 18.66 -4.23 -7.43
N TYR A 176 19.82 -4.20 -8.06
CA TYR A 176 20.93 -5.11 -7.78
C TYR A 176 21.18 -5.11 -6.27
N GLY A 177 21.24 -6.28 -5.67
CA GLY A 177 21.51 -6.44 -4.25
C GLY A 177 22.77 -5.67 -3.87
N LYS A 178 22.60 -4.52 -3.21
CA LYS A 178 23.52 -4.11 -2.17
C LYS A 178 22.77 -4.24 -0.86
N PRO A 179 23.06 -5.26 -0.04
CA PRO A 179 22.98 -5.05 1.39
C PRO A 179 23.75 -3.76 1.67
N ALA A 180 23.20 -2.86 2.49
CA ALA A 180 24.05 -1.89 3.12
C ALA A 180 25.08 -2.68 3.92
N GLU A 181 26.30 -2.80 3.39
CA GLU A 181 27.45 -3.19 4.17
C GLU A 181 27.49 -2.21 5.34
N ASN A 182 27.27 -2.75 6.54
CA ASN A 182 27.66 -2.08 7.76
C ASN A 182 29.14 -1.72 7.59
N ASN A 183 29.44 -0.43 7.47
CA ASN A 183 30.80 0.06 7.58
C ASN A 183 31.26 -0.19 9.02
N ASP A 184 31.83 -1.37 9.22
CA ASP A 184 32.60 -1.71 10.41
C ASP A 184 33.96 -1.00 10.32
N GLN A 185 34.30 -0.30 11.41
CA GLN A 185 35.64 -0.07 11.96
C GLN A 185 36.81 0.19 10.99
N SER A 186 37.30 1.43 10.97
CA SER A 186 38.73 1.74 11.13
C SER A 186 39.00 3.24 11.28
N ILE A 187 38.77 3.79 12.48
CA ILE A 187 39.56 4.94 12.98
C ILE A 187 40.17 4.49 14.30
N ASN A 188 41.33 3.86 14.21
CA ASN A 188 42.35 3.86 15.25
C ASN A 188 43.70 3.61 14.56
N LYS A 189 44.20 4.66 13.92
CA LYS A 189 45.64 4.82 13.71
C LYS A 189 46.11 5.97 14.59
N GLU A 190 46.96 5.59 15.55
CA GLU A 190 48.12 6.34 16.03
C GLU A 190 47.91 7.77 16.52
N VAL A 191 48.01 7.94 17.85
CA VAL A 191 48.72 9.10 18.42
C VAL A 191 49.91 8.57 19.19
N LYS A 192 51.08 8.60 18.52
CA LYS A 192 52.36 8.82 19.19
C LYS A 192 52.48 10.33 19.40
N VAL A 193 52.45 10.80 20.64
CA VAL A 193 53.41 11.77 21.24
C VAL A 193 53.39 11.52 22.75
#